data_AF-A0A2G5TWE3-F1
#
_entry.id   AF-A0A2G5TWE3-F1
#
_cell.length_a   1.000
_cell.length_b   1.000
_cell.length_c   1.000
_cell.angle_alpha   90.00
_cell.angle_beta   90.00
_cell.angle_gamma   90.00
#
_symmetry.space_group_name_H-M   'P 1'
#
loop_
_entity.id
_entity.type
_entity.pdbx_description
1 polymer ?
#
loop_
_entity_poly.entity_id
_entity_poly.type
_entity_poly.pdbx_seq_one_letter_code
_entity_poly.pdbx_strand_id
1 'polypeptide(L)'
;MNLLLKFIFLFLITELSKIDCWETRSCGTNPSCEFKQTFLSQITAQKFPKHCSTICGFLIIQKTDLNAEELTGLFKNIRILVGGLQIVGTKLENLKFLAGLRRFVQDNRYGFSSERFKITYNPELRELGLLNLTTIKSRSLYIANNEKLEKLNLPKLEVAKCLRNNCTIRVSIKTNASKFCITLKELNAFTKKRNKCDLNIDSGICIPENEPRVCTVPTEGCERLIGDLNITKGFDVRKVESLKRLYGTLNITNTDFTDFRFLGNLTRIVRLGYKTALVVVGNKLLRNMEFPKLRRIDSEIRRFAHFADNSEASHADFKSCYALRKAALQKGGLWQQFGDGRSCEQIEFPPTR
;
A
#
# COMPACT_ATOMS: atom_id res chain seq x y z
N MET A 1 24.09 -1.02 40.86
CA MET A 1 23.28 -0.86 39.63
C MET A 1 24.01 0.12 38.71
N ASN A 2 24.73 -0.42 37.72
CA ASN A 2 25.82 0.25 36.99
C ASN A 2 25.36 1.46 36.17
N LEU A 3 26.16 2.54 36.18
CA LEU A 3 25.97 3.75 35.37
C LEU A 3 25.82 3.43 33.87
N LEU A 4 26.47 2.35 33.42
CA LEU A 4 26.37 1.78 32.08
C LEU A 4 24.95 1.29 31.73
N LEU A 5 24.23 0.71 32.71
CA LEU A 5 22.86 0.22 32.51
C LEU A 5 21.87 1.40 32.39
N LYS A 6 22.10 2.50 33.12
CA LYS A 6 21.31 3.74 32.98
C LYS A 6 21.56 4.43 31.64
N PHE A 7 22.81 4.42 31.14
CA PHE A 7 23.11 4.95 29.80
C PHE A 7 22.52 4.11 28.68
N ILE A 8 22.56 2.77 28.78
CA ILE A 8 21.92 1.87 27.82
C ILE A 8 20.39 2.04 27.85
N PHE A 9 19.80 2.24 29.03
CA PHE A 9 18.36 2.50 29.16
C PHE A 9 17.96 3.89 28.60
N LEU A 10 18.76 4.94 28.82
CA LEU A 10 18.53 6.24 28.19
C LEU A 10 18.71 6.19 26.66
N PHE A 11 19.73 5.47 26.16
CA PHE A 11 19.96 5.31 24.71
C PHE A 11 18.81 4.52 24.06
N LEU A 12 18.31 3.47 24.72
CA LEU A 12 17.14 2.70 24.27
C LEU A 12 15.83 3.51 24.29
N ILE A 13 15.64 4.39 25.28
CA ILE A 13 14.47 5.31 25.30
C ILE A 13 14.55 6.33 24.16
N THR A 14 15.75 6.77 23.74
CA THR A 14 15.90 7.67 22.58
C THR A 14 15.73 6.99 21.22
N GLU A 15 15.88 5.66 21.13
CA GLU A 15 15.58 4.87 19.93
C GLU A 15 14.09 4.44 19.87
N LEU A 16 13.44 4.26 21.03
CA LEU A 16 12.01 3.95 21.16
C LEU A 16 11.13 5.22 21.18
N SER A 17 11.19 6.01 20.09
CA SER A 17 10.15 6.95 19.62
C SER A 17 10.73 8.16 18.86
N LYS A 18 11.73 7.96 17.98
CA LYS A 18 12.02 8.95 16.93
C LYS A 18 10.83 8.98 15.95
N ILE A 19 9.79 9.72 16.33
CA ILE A 19 8.74 10.19 15.44
C ILE A 19 9.47 10.95 14.34
N ASP A 20 9.39 10.45 13.11
CA ASP A 20 10.08 10.95 11.91
C ASP A 20 9.40 12.24 11.40
N CYS A 21 9.38 13.25 12.29
CA CYS A 21 8.74 14.57 12.18
C CYS A 21 9.79 15.70 12.05
N TRP A 22 11.03 15.40 11.66
CA TRP A 22 12.04 16.45 11.52
C TRP A 22 11.61 17.47 10.45
N GLU A 23 10.96 17.04 9.36
CA GLU A 23 10.48 17.94 8.32
C GLU A 23 9.35 18.86 8.82
N THR A 24 8.41 18.32 9.59
CA THR A 24 7.32 19.12 10.16
C THR A 24 7.84 20.14 11.18
N ARG A 25 8.90 19.80 11.93
CA ARG A 25 9.61 20.76 12.79
C ARG A 25 10.32 21.84 11.99
N SER A 26 10.94 21.49 10.86
CA SER A 26 11.69 22.45 10.01
C SER A 26 10.83 23.60 9.48
N CYS A 27 9.52 23.40 9.33
CA CYS A 27 8.59 24.45 8.94
C CYS A 27 8.42 25.55 10.01
N GLY A 28 8.62 25.24 11.30
CA GLY A 28 8.58 26.26 12.35
C GLY A 28 9.85 27.12 12.39
N THR A 29 10.97 26.61 11.86
CA THR A 29 12.28 27.28 11.91
C THR A 29 12.60 28.10 10.67
N ASN A 30 11.81 28.00 9.59
CA ASN A 30 12.03 28.76 8.36
C ASN A 30 10.72 29.33 7.79
N PRO A 31 10.17 30.39 8.40
CA PRO A 31 8.87 30.94 8.02
C PRO A 31 8.85 31.59 6.63
N SER A 32 10.00 31.98 6.07
CA SER A 32 10.06 32.53 4.69
C SER A 32 9.81 31.48 3.61
N CYS A 33 9.92 30.18 3.95
CA CYS A 33 9.58 29.06 3.08
C CYS A 33 8.16 28.52 3.32
N GLU A 34 7.35 29.22 4.12
CA GLU A 34 5.94 28.91 4.27
C GLU A 34 5.10 29.60 3.20
N PHE A 35 4.38 28.80 2.41
CA PHE A 35 3.36 29.30 1.51
C PHE A 35 2.01 29.31 2.21
N LYS A 36 1.60 30.51 2.64
CA LYS A 36 0.38 30.73 3.42
C LYS A 36 -0.91 30.71 2.58
N GLN A 37 -0.80 30.73 1.25
CA GLN A 37 -1.97 30.66 0.38
C GLN A 37 -2.34 29.21 0.14
N THR A 38 -3.63 28.90 0.18
CA THR A 38 -4.09 27.53 -0.05
C THR A 38 -4.25 27.23 -1.54
N PHE A 39 -4.88 28.14 -2.29
CA PHE A 39 -5.13 27.98 -3.71
C PHE A 39 -4.02 28.60 -4.55
N LEU A 40 -3.56 27.87 -5.56
CA LEU A 40 -2.57 28.34 -6.51
C LEU A 40 -3.24 28.90 -7.79
N SER A 41 -3.05 30.19 -8.02
CA SER A 41 -3.47 30.95 -9.19
C SER A 41 -2.34 31.90 -9.62
N GLN A 42 -2.50 32.59 -10.75
CA GLN A 42 -1.57 33.65 -11.16
C GLN A 42 -1.25 34.66 -10.06
N ILE A 43 -2.25 35.08 -9.27
CA ILE A 43 -2.09 36.05 -8.19
C ILE A 43 -1.29 35.47 -7.03
N THR A 44 -1.66 34.26 -6.56
CA THR A 44 -1.00 33.67 -5.39
C THR A 44 0.37 33.10 -5.70
N ALA A 45 0.64 32.72 -6.96
CA ALA A 45 1.96 32.27 -7.42
C ALA A 45 3.05 33.34 -7.25
N GLN A 46 2.70 34.63 -7.28
CA GLN A 46 3.64 35.72 -7.00
C GLN A 46 4.19 35.69 -5.57
N LYS A 47 3.43 35.10 -4.63
CA LYS A 47 3.80 34.96 -3.21
C LYS A 47 4.49 33.63 -2.90
N PHE A 48 4.75 32.80 -3.91
CA PHE A 48 5.34 31.49 -3.71
C PHE A 48 6.84 31.58 -3.36
N PRO A 49 7.36 30.78 -2.39
CA PRO A 49 8.75 30.84 -1.97
C PRO A 49 9.72 30.19 -2.99
N LYS A 50 9.98 30.86 -4.11
CA LYS A 50 10.74 30.30 -5.25
C LYS A 50 12.18 29.89 -4.93
N HIS A 51 12.78 30.42 -3.88
CA HIS A 51 14.18 30.13 -3.49
C HIS A 51 14.32 28.90 -2.56
N CYS A 52 13.21 28.37 -2.06
CA CYS A 52 13.21 27.34 -1.05
C CYS A 52 13.22 25.93 -1.65
N SER A 53 14.06 25.05 -1.10
CA SER A 53 14.06 23.63 -1.43
C SER A 53 13.01 22.82 -0.64
N THR A 54 12.65 23.31 0.54
CA THR A 54 11.56 22.78 1.36
C THR A 54 10.46 23.81 1.43
N ILE A 55 9.26 23.46 0.98
CA ILE A 55 8.08 24.33 1.04
C ILE A 55 7.12 23.78 2.08
N CYS A 56 6.68 24.65 2.97
CA CYS A 56 5.67 24.34 3.98
C CYS A 56 4.35 24.99 3.59
N GLY A 57 3.29 24.20 3.43
CA GLY A 57 2.00 24.74 3.05
C GLY A 57 1.04 23.67 2.53
N PHE A 58 -0.23 24.04 2.47
CA PHE A 58 -1.25 23.25 1.81
C PHE A 58 -1.47 23.83 0.41
N LEU A 59 -0.97 23.13 -0.60
CA LEU A 59 -1.12 23.52 -2.00
C LEU A 59 -2.35 22.87 -2.63
N ILE A 60 -3.27 23.70 -3.12
CA ILE A 60 -4.41 23.29 -3.95
C ILE A 60 -4.25 23.92 -5.32
N ILE A 61 -4.01 23.07 -6.33
CA ILE A 61 -4.02 23.44 -7.74
C ILE A 61 -5.38 22.98 -8.29
N GLN A 62 -6.33 23.91 -8.35
CA GLN A 62 -7.70 23.60 -8.77
C GLN A 62 -8.16 24.54 -9.85
N LYS A 63 -8.62 24.00 -10.99
CA LYS A 63 -9.08 24.79 -12.15
C LYS A 63 -8.15 25.98 -12.46
N THR A 64 -6.84 25.75 -12.32
CA THR A 64 -5.84 26.81 -12.35
C THR A 64 -5.73 27.43 -13.74
N ASP A 65 -5.44 28.72 -13.76
CA ASP A 65 -5.10 29.52 -14.94
C ASP A 65 -3.61 29.44 -15.31
N LEU A 66 -2.79 28.80 -14.46
CA LEU A 66 -1.37 28.57 -14.70
C LEU A 66 -1.16 27.44 -15.70
N ASN A 67 -0.30 27.67 -16.70
CA ASN A 67 0.13 26.65 -17.64
C ASN A 67 1.27 25.78 -17.06
N ALA A 68 1.65 24.72 -17.78
CA ALA A 68 2.65 23.77 -17.32
C ALA A 68 4.06 24.39 -17.17
N GLU A 69 4.42 25.37 -18.00
CA GLU A 69 5.72 26.05 -17.94
C GLU A 69 5.82 26.95 -16.72
N GLU A 70 4.77 27.72 -16.44
CA GLU A 70 4.67 28.57 -15.24
C GLU A 70 4.76 27.76 -13.95
N LEU A 71 4.03 26.63 -13.90
CA LEU A 71 4.13 25.68 -12.79
C LEU A 71 5.54 25.11 -12.68
N THR A 72 6.16 24.73 -13.80
CA THR A 72 7.54 24.21 -13.80
C THR A 72 8.53 25.23 -13.26
N GLY A 73 8.42 26.49 -13.67
CA GLY A 73 9.23 27.59 -13.16
C GLY A 73 9.01 27.85 -11.66
N LEU A 74 7.77 27.73 -11.20
CA LEU A 74 7.39 27.92 -9.79
C LEU A 74 7.98 26.83 -8.88
N PHE A 75 7.91 25.58 -9.32
CA PHE A 75 8.31 24.41 -8.54
C PHE A 75 9.75 23.94 -8.79
N LYS A 76 10.54 24.62 -9.65
CA LYS A 76 11.88 24.17 -10.08
C LYS A 76 12.84 23.80 -8.93
N ASN A 77 12.77 24.52 -7.82
CA ASN A 77 13.67 24.35 -6.68
C ASN A 77 13.13 23.38 -5.62
N ILE A 78 11.85 23.00 -5.68
CA ILE A 78 11.24 22.16 -4.64
C ILE A 78 11.86 20.76 -4.61
N ARG A 79 12.20 20.31 -3.41
CA ARG A 79 12.67 18.96 -3.09
C ARG A 79 11.80 18.29 -2.05
N ILE A 80 11.26 19.07 -1.11
CA ILE A 80 10.40 18.58 -0.04
C ILE A 80 9.15 19.46 0.03
N LEU A 81 7.99 18.82 0.03
CA LEU A 81 6.72 19.48 0.32
C LEU A 81 6.19 18.97 1.66
N VAL A 82 6.02 19.87 2.62
CA VAL A 82 5.45 19.59 3.94
C VAL A 82 4.08 20.24 4.05
N GLY A 83 3.01 19.47 4.25
CA GLY A 83 1.65 19.99 4.34
C GLY A 83 0.63 19.15 3.58
N GLY A 84 0.12 19.70 2.48
CA GLY A 84 -0.86 19.07 1.62
C GLY A 84 -0.62 19.39 0.14
N LEU A 85 -0.97 18.46 -0.73
CA LEU A 85 -0.96 18.59 -2.17
C LEU A 85 -2.28 18.06 -2.72
N GLN A 86 -3.08 18.96 -3.30
CA GLN A 86 -4.29 18.60 -4.01
C GLN A 86 -4.26 19.17 -5.43
N ILE A 87 -4.50 18.31 -6.41
CA ILE A 87 -4.54 18.68 -7.83
C ILE A 87 -5.89 18.21 -8.37
N VAL A 88 -6.78 19.17 -8.66
CA VAL A 88 -8.20 18.90 -8.86
C VAL A 88 -8.76 19.62 -10.08
N GLY A 89 -9.41 18.92 -10.99
CA GLY A 89 -10.14 19.61 -12.07
C GLY A 89 -9.24 20.35 -13.07
N THR A 90 -7.98 19.94 -13.24
CA THR A 90 -7.03 20.59 -14.15
C THR A 90 -7.03 19.94 -15.53
N LYS A 91 -6.55 20.68 -16.54
CA LYS A 91 -6.35 20.18 -17.91
C LYS A 91 -4.91 19.70 -18.17
N LEU A 92 -4.13 19.46 -17.11
CA LEU A 92 -2.73 19.07 -17.21
C LEU A 92 -2.63 17.60 -17.65
N GLU A 93 -1.79 17.33 -18.65
CA GLU A 93 -1.57 15.97 -19.15
C GLU A 93 -0.66 15.14 -18.25
N ASN A 94 0.17 15.81 -17.44
CA ASN A 94 1.08 15.19 -16.48
C ASN A 94 1.42 16.16 -15.34
N LEU A 95 2.06 15.66 -14.28
CA LEU A 95 2.53 16.46 -13.15
C LEU A 95 4.05 16.61 -13.12
N LYS A 96 4.72 16.60 -14.27
CA LYS A 96 6.19 16.70 -14.36
C LYS A 96 6.73 18.06 -13.91
N PHE A 97 5.90 19.08 -13.77
CA PHE A 97 6.28 20.31 -13.06
C PHE A 97 6.72 20.04 -11.60
N LEU A 98 6.32 18.90 -11.01
CA LEU A 98 6.80 18.40 -9.71
C LEU A 98 7.96 17.38 -9.83
N ALA A 99 8.59 17.22 -10.99
CA ALA A 99 9.68 16.25 -11.17
C ALA A 99 10.87 16.51 -10.23
N GLY A 100 11.04 17.72 -9.72
CA GLY A 100 12.04 18.05 -8.71
C GLY A 100 11.76 17.49 -7.31
N LEU A 101 10.48 17.19 -7.00
CA LEU A 101 10.02 16.76 -5.69
C LEU A 101 10.58 15.38 -5.33
N ARG A 102 11.23 15.29 -4.17
CA ARG A 102 11.83 14.07 -3.63
C ARG A 102 11.03 13.47 -2.50
N ARG A 103 10.39 14.30 -1.67
CA ARG A 103 9.66 13.87 -0.48
C ARG A 103 8.36 14.66 -0.33
N PHE A 104 7.27 13.94 -0.10
CA PHE A 104 6.03 14.52 0.41
C PHE A 104 5.85 14.15 1.88
N VAL A 105 5.54 15.12 2.72
CA VAL A 105 5.28 14.93 4.14
C VAL A 105 3.97 15.59 4.51
N GLN A 106 2.97 14.80 4.88
CA GLN A 106 1.71 15.33 5.38
C GLN A 106 1.95 16.16 6.64
N ASP A 107 1.28 17.30 6.77
CA ASP A 107 1.23 18.07 8.02
C ASP A 107 -0.21 18.37 8.43
N ASN A 108 -0.58 17.93 9.63
CA ASN A 108 -1.93 18.05 10.17
C ASN A 108 -2.27 19.48 10.62
N ARG A 109 -1.30 20.39 10.72
CA ARG A 109 -1.57 21.80 11.07
C ARG A 109 -2.52 22.48 10.08
N TYR A 110 -2.53 22.04 8.82
CA TYR A 110 -3.36 22.62 7.77
C TYR A 110 -4.78 21.99 7.64
N GLY A 111 -5.39 21.54 8.75
CA GLY A 111 -6.80 21.09 8.83
C GLY A 111 -7.06 19.57 8.97
N PHE A 112 -8.32 19.13 9.02
CA PHE A 112 -8.68 17.73 9.29
C PHE A 112 -8.94 16.86 8.04
N SER A 113 -8.78 17.38 6.82
CA SER A 113 -9.01 16.54 5.63
C SER A 113 -8.05 15.35 5.63
N SER A 114 -8.63 14.15 5.53
CA SER A 114 -7.86 12.91 5.63
C SER A 114 -6.99 12.67 4.38
N GLU A 115 -7.29 13.34 3.28
CA GLU A 115 -6.74 13.21 1.92
C GLU A 115 -5.78 14.37 1.59
N ARG A 116 -4.61 14.36 2.22
CA ARG A 116 -3.60 15.41 2.01
C ARG A 116 -2.75 15.24 0.76
N PHE A 117 -2.72 14.04 0.18
CA PHE A 117 -2.18 13.80 -1.15
C PHE A 117 -3.33 13.36 -2.05
N LYS A 118 -3.88 14.30 -2.83
CA LYS A 118 -5.09 14.10 -3.62
C LYS A 118 -4.88 14.52 -5.08
N ILE A 119 -5.19 13.63 -6.01
CA ILE A 119 -5.13 13.93 -7.45
C ILE A 119 -6.42 13.41 -8.07
N THR A 120 -7.36 14.31 -8.36
CA THR A 120 -8.72 13.90 -8.74
C THR A 120 -9.36 14.75 -9.81
N TYR A 121 -10.21 14.15 -10.65
CA TYR A 121 -10.99 14.88 -11.66
C TYR A 121 -10.11 15.62 -12.67
N ASN A 122 -8.96 15.07 -13.06
CA ASN A 122 -8.11 15.65 -14.10
C ASN A 122 -8.30 14.84 -15.40
N PRO A 123 -9.20 15.26 -16.31
CA PRO A 123 -9.63 14.44 -17.44
C PRO A 123 -8.52 14.20 -18.47
N GLU A 124 -7.55 15.12 -18.58
CA GLU A 124 -6.43 15.02 -19.54
C GLU A 124 -5.20 14.32 -18.96
N LEU A 125 -5.18 14.03 -17.65
CA LEU A 125 -4.00 13.50 -16.97
C LEU A 125 -3.71 12.06 -17.40
N ARG A 126 -2.56 11.83 -18.05
CA ARG A 126 -2.12 10.53 -18.57
C ARG A 126 -1.13 9.81 -17.66
N GLU A 127 -0.32 10.58 -16.93
CA GLU A 127 0.61 10.07 -15.93
C GLU A 127 0.83 11.08 -14.80
N LEU A 128 1.24 10.63 -13.61
CA LEU A 128 1.69 11.59 -12.60
C LEU A 128 3.08 12.12 -12.95
N GLY A 129 4.06 11.22 -13.15
CA GLY A 129 5.40 11.63 -13.59
C GLY A 129 6.24 12.35 -12.53
N LEU A 130 6.08 12.00 -11.25
CA LEU A 130 6.92 12.52 -10.15
C LEU A 130 8.23 11.73 -10.08
N LEU A 131 9.09 11.95 -11.08
CA LEU A 131 10.24 11.10 -11.41
C LEU A 131 11.28 10.96 -10.28
N ASN A 132 11.41 11.98 -9.41
CA ASN A 132 12.37 11.97 -8.31
C ASN A 132 11.76 11.69 -6.93
N LEU A 133 10.45 11.41 -6.86
CA LEU A 133 9.78 11.16 -5.59
C LEU A 133 10.23 9.82 -5.01
N THR A 134 10.89 9.87 -3.85
CA THR A 134 11.41 8.70 -3.14
C THR A 134 10.54 8.30 -1.95
N THR A 135 9.92 9.29 -1.31
CA THR A 135 9.22 9.09 -0.04
C THR A 135 7.89 9.84 -0.02
N ILE A 136 6.83 9.12 0.38
CA ILE A 136 5.54 9.69 0.74
C ILE A 136 5.29 9.38 2.22
N LYS A 137 5.26 10.41 3.06
CA LYS A 137 4.84 10.31 4.47
C LYS A 137 3.42 10.84 4.61
N SER A 138 2.40 9.99 4.45
CA SER A 138 0.99 10.39 4.49
C SER A 138 0.12 9.32 5.14
N ARG A 139 -1.00 9.72 5.76
CA ARG A 139 -2.02 8.78 6.23
C ARG A 139 -2.87 8.24 5.07
N SER A 140 -3.02 9.02 4.01
CA SER A 140 -3.73 8.56 2.81
C SER A 140 -3.12 9.11 1.53
N LEU A 141 -3.28 8.33 0.46
CA LEU A 141 -3.03 8.68 -0.92
C LEU A 141 -4.35 8.48 -1.68
N TYR A 142 -4.85 9.51 -2.34
CA TYR A 142 -6.13 9.44 -3.05
C TYR A 142 -5.98 9.91 -4.50
N ILE A 143 -6.05 8.98 -5.44
CA ILE A 143 -5.94 9.24 -6.88
C ILE A 143 -7.17 8.68 -7.56
N ALA A 144 -8.12 9.53 -7.95
CA ALA A 144 -9.38 9.03 -8.46
C ALA A 144 -10.03 9.93 -9.51
N ASN A 145 -10.84 9.33 -10.38
CA ASN A 145 -11.57 10.07 -11.42
C ASN A 145 -10.63 10.80 -12.38
N ASN A 146 -9.55 10.15 -12.82
CA ASN A 146 -8.67 10.67 -13.87
C ASN A 146 -8.77 9.73 -15.09
N GLU A 147 -9.73 10.02 -15.97
CA GLU A 147 -10.23 9.10 -17.00
C GLU A 147 -9.17 8.64 -18.01
N LYS A 148 -8.13 9.45 -18.23
CA LYS A 148 -7.01 9.12 -19.14
C LYS A 148 -5.73 8.66 -18.42
N LEU A 149 -5.74 8.53 -17.10
CA LEU A 149 -4.55 8.18 -16.32
C LEU A 149 -4.21 6.71 -16.49
N GLU A 150 -3.12 6.39 -17.18
CA GLU A 150 -2.72 5.01 -17.50
C GLU A 150 -1.59 4.48 -16.60
N LYS A 151 -0.80 5.38 -15.98
CA LYS A 151 0.33 4.99 -15.12
C LYS A 151 0.65 6.04 -14.07
N LEU A 152 1.20 5.62 -12.92
CA LEU A 152 1.68 6.57 -11.92
C LEU A 152 3.02 7.19 -12.35
N ASN A 153 3.93 6.40 -12.89
CA ASN A 153 5.29 6.79 -13.27
C ASN A 153 6.06 7.40 -12.07
N LEU A 154 6.24 6.59 -11.03
CA LEU A 154 7.00 6.93 -9.82
C LEU A 154 8.26 6.05 -9.69
N PRO A 155 9.21 6.14 -10.63
CA PRO A 155 10.29 5.17 -10.78
C PRO A 155 11.27 5.16 -9.59
N LYS A 156 11.36 6.24 -8.82
CA LYS A 156 12.25 6.32 -7.65
C LYS A 156 11.53 6.13 -6.31
N LEU A 157 10.23 5.82 -6.31
CA LEU A 157 9.48 5.66 -5.06
C LEU A 157 9.98 4.43 -4.30
N GLU A 158 10.45 4.64 -3.08
CA GLU A 158 11.01 3.59 -2.22
C GLU A 158 10.10 3.21 -1.06
N VAL A 159 9.30 4.18 -0.58
CA VAL A 159 8.39 3.97 0.55
C VAL A 159 7.26 4.99 0.55
N ALA A 160 6.05 4.50 0.75
CA ALA A 160 4.94 5.28 1.26
C ALA A 160 4.56 4.77 2.65
N LYS A 161 4.60 5.61 3.66
CA LYS A 161 4.27 5.25 5.06
C LYS A 161 3.52 6.41 5.69
N CYS A 162 2.90 6.24 6.84
CA CYS A 162 2.51 7.41 7.63
C CYS A 162 3.60 7.82 8.62
N LEU A 163 3.41 9.00 9.22
CA LEU A 163 4.37 9.63 10.13
C LEU A 163 4.62 8.82 11.42
N ARG A 164 3.62 8.07 11.88
CA ARG A 164 3.66 7.33 13.15
C ARG A 164 3.82 5.83 12.89
N ASN A 165 4.58 5.12 13.72
CA ASN A 165 4.90 3.70 13.50
C ASN A 165 3.70 2.73 13.61
N ASN A 166 2.56 3.15 14.15
CA ASN A 166 1.37 2.30 14.34
C ASN A 166 0.14 2.81 13.57
N CYS A 167 0.35 3.35 12.37
CA CYS A 167 -0.71 3.82 11.50
C CYS A 167 -0.91 2.87 10.31
N THR A 168 -2.10 2.92 9.73
CA THR A 168 -2.40 2.31 8.42
C THR A 168 -2.40 3.41 7.37
N ILE A 169 -1.54 3.28 6.35
CA ILE A 169 -1.64 4.11 5.15
C ILE A 169 -2.78 3.57 4.29
N ARG A 170 -3.72 4.44 3.93
CA ARG A 170 -4.78 4.11 2.97
C ARG A 170 -4.34 4.54 1.58
N VAL A 171 -4.20 3.61 0.66
CA VAL A 171 -3.88 3.90 -0.74
C VAL A 171 -5.15 3.63 -1.55
N SER A 172 -5.81 4.68 -2.00
CA SER A 172 -7.00 4.59 -2.83
C SER A 172 -6.70 5.12 -4.23
N ILE A 173 -6.73 4.22 -5.21
CA ILE A 173 -6.53 4.54 -6.62
C ILE A 173 -7.70 3.91 -7.37
N LYS A 174 -8.65 4.71 -7.85
CA LYS A 174 -9.91 4.18 -8.40
C LYS A 174 -10.48 5.04 -9.52
N THR A 175 -11.33 4.47 -10.36
CA THR A 175 -12.03 5.24 -11.40
C THR A 175 -11.05 6.02 -12.28
N ASN A 176 -9.96 5.37 -12.71
CA ASN A 176 -9.00 5.93 -13.68
C ASN A 176 -9.18 5.22 -15.02
N ALA A 177 -8.28 5.42 -15.99
CA ALA A 177 -8.37 4.74 -17.29
C ALA A 177 -8.51 3.22 -17.13
N SER A 178 -9.29 2.57 -17.98
CA SER A 178 -9.48 1.10 -17.94
C SER A 178 -8.17 0.33 -18.13
N LYS A 179 -7.20 0.92 -18.85
CA LYS A 179 -5.85 0.37 -19.06
C LYS A 179 -4.87 0.69 -17.93
N PHE A 180 -5.29 1.43 -16.90
CA PHE A 180 -4.42 1.80 -15.78
C PHE A 180 -3.86 0.55 -15.09
N CYS A 181 -2.53 0.46 -15.01
CA CYS A 181 -1.83 -0.58 -14.29
C CYS A 181 -0.81 0.01 -13.31
N ILE A 182 -0.61 -0.68 -12.18
CA ILE A 182 0.45 -0.37 -11.21
C ILE A 182 1.65 -1.29 -11.42
N THR A 183 2.86 -0.73 -11.37
CA THR A 183 4.08 -1.57 -11.47
C THR A 183 4.38 -2.29 -10.16
N LEU A 184 5.10 -3.42 -10.23
CA LEU A 184 5.56 -4.13 -9.03
C LEU A 184 6.43 -3.24 -8.12
N LYS A 185 7.22 -2.33 -8.70
CA LYS A 185 8.08 -1.41 -7.97
C LYS A 185 7.26 -0.43 -7.12
N GLU A 186 6.27 0.22 -7.72
CA GLU A 186 5.36 1.14 -7.03
C GLU A 186 4.57 0.42 -5.94
N LEU A 187 4.03 -0.76 -6.26
CA LEU A 187 3.28 -1.58 -5.32
C LEU A 187 4.13 -2.02 -4.11
N ASN A 188 5.40 -2.38 -4.34
CA ASN A 188 6.34 -2.71 -3.26
C ASN A 188 6.62 -1.51 -2.33
N ALA A 189 6.67 -0.29 -2.88
CA ALA A 189 6.86 0.92 -2.09
C ALA A 189 5.65 1.22 -1.18
N PHE A 190 4.43 0.97 -1.64
CA PHE A 190 3.21 1.09 -0.83
C PHE A 190 3.14 0.02 0.27
N THR A 191 3.58 -1.19 -0.03
CA THR A 191 3.39 -2.35 0.83
C THR A 191 4.65 -2.75 1.62
N LYS A 192 5.65 -1.88 1.78
CA LYS A 192 6.91 -2.22 2.47
C LYS A 192 6.67 -2.82 3.87
N LYS A 193 7.50 -3.79 4.30
CA LYS A 193 7.31 -4.69 5.48
C LYS A 193 6.88 -4.04 6.81
N ARG A 194 7.11 -2.74 7.01
CA ARG A 194 6.70 -1.98 8.22
C ARG A 194 5.39 -1.22 8.08
N ASN A 195 4.83 -1.12 6.89
CA ASN A 195 3.60 -0.40 6.63
C ASN A 195 2.43 -1.31 7.00
N LYS A 196 1.47 -0.80 7.78
CA LYS A 196 0.11 -1.30 7.68
C LYS A 196 -0.51 -0.60 6.49
N CYS A 197 -1.01 -1.34 5.52
CA CYS A 197 -1.53 -0.76 4.29
C CYS A 197 -2.95 -1.25 4.06
N ASP A 198 -3.84 -0.33 3.78
CA ASP A 198 -5.20 -0.58 3.30
C ASP A 198 -5.20 -0.25 1.80
N LEU A 199 -5.17 -1.30 0.96
CA LEU A 199 -5.06 -1.19 -0.49
C LEU A 199 -6.46 -1.21 -1.12
N ASN A 200 -6.88 -0.05 -1.61
CA ASN A 200 -8.08 0.09 -2.43
C ASN A 200 -7.69 0.60 -3.82
N ILE A 201 -7.00 -0.26 -4.57
CA ILE A 201 -6.49 0.04 -5.91
C ILE A 201 -7.32 -0.74 -6.93
N ASP A 202 -8.16 -0.04 -7.68
CA ASP A 202 -8.92 -0.58 -8.81
C ASP A 202 -8.04 -0.53 -10.07
N SER A 203 -7.18 -1.53 -10.21
CA SER A 203 -6.16 -1.61 -11.26
C SER A 203 -5.63 -3.03 -11.42
N GLY A 204 -5.16 -3.35 -12.63
CA GLY A 204 -4.28 -4.49 -12.86
C GLY A 204 -2.83 -4.19 -12.45
N ILE A 205 -1.97 -5.21 -12.47
CA ILE A 205 -0.53 -5.02 -12.33
C ILE A 205 0.08 -5.02 -13.72
N CYS A 206 0.96 -4.06 -13.98
CA CYS A 206 1.66 -4.00 -15.26
C CYS A 206 2.52 -5.26 -15.42
N ILE A 207 2.34 -5.98 -16.53
CA ILE A 207 3.16 -7.13 -16.87
C ILE A 207 4.53 -6.58 -17.30
N PRO A 208 5.61 -6.89 -16.58
CA PRO A 208 6.93 -6.42 -16.95
C PRO A 208 7.41 -7.15 -18.20
N GLU A 209 8.01 -6.43 -19.13
CA GLU A 209 8.67 -7.03 -20.28
C GLU A 209 9.97 -7.73 -19.83
N ASN A 210 10.13 -8.99 -20.20
CA ASN A 210 11.37 -9.76 -20.03
C ASN A 210 11.92 -9.84 -18.59
N GLU A 211 11.05 -9.83 -17.58
CA GLU A 211 11.51 -9.98 -16.19
C GLU A 211 11.61 -11.48 -15.80
N PRO A 212 12.81 -11.99 -15.48
CA PRO A 212 12.98 -13.41 -15.21
C PRO A 212 12.20 -13.84 -13.96
N ARG A 213 11.62 -15.05 -14.03
CA ARG A 213 10.84 -15.68 -12.95
C ARG A 213 9.57 -14.90 -12.55
N VAL A 214 9.14 -13.94 -13.36
CA VAL A 214 7.80 -13.36 -13.31
C VAL A 214 6.93 -14.05 -14.35
N CYS A 215 5.77 -14.54 -13.93
CA CYS A 215 4.90 -15.34 -14.79
C CYS A 215 3.46 -14.82 -14.68
N THR A 216 2.68 -15.02 -15.73
CA THR A 216 1.23 -14.78 -15.73
C THR A 216 0.42 -16.06 -15.63
N VAL A 217 1.09 -17.20 -15.76
CA VAL A 217 0.55 -18.55 -15.60
C VAL A 217 1.48 -19.36 -14.69
N PRO A 218 0.96 -20.30 -13.88
CA PRO A 218 1.78 -21.12 -13.01
C PRO A 218 2.65 -22.09 -13.82
N THR A 219 3.97 -21.94 -13.70
CA THR A 219 4.98 -22.77 -14.36
C THR A 219 6.10 -23.10 -13.39
N GLU A 220 6.81 -24.21 -13.62
CA GLU A 220 7.97 -24.57 -12.82
C GLU A 220 9.03 -23.46 -12.85
N GLY A 221 9.69 -23.21 -11.71
CA GLY A 221 10.66 -22.13 -11.55
C GLY A 221 10.05 -20.73 -11.41
N CYS A 222 8.73 -20.57 -11.48
CA CYS A 222 8.08 -19.29 -11.26
C CYS A 222 8.25 -18.81 -9.80
N GLU A 223 8.78 -17.61 -9.60
CA GLU A 223 8.93 -17.02 -8.26
C GLU A 223 7.88 -15.96 -7.95
N ARG A 224 7.35 -15.29 -8.99
CA ARG A 224 6.38 -14.21 -8.89
C ARG A 224 5.28 -14.43 -9.91
N LEU A 225 4.08 -14.77 -9.44
CA LEU A 225 2.92 -14.97 -10.30
C LEU A 225 2.04 -13.72 -10.27
N ILE A 226 1.78 -13.13 -11.44
CA ILE A 226 0.82 -12.05 -11.66
C ILE A 226 -0.45 -12.66 -12.24
N GLY A 227 -1.53 -12.64 -11.47
CA GLY A 227 -2.77 -13.33 -11.81
C GLY A 227 -3.28 -14.19 -10.66
N ASP A 228 -4.52 -14.66 -10.78
CA ASP A 228 -5.12 -15.56 -9.82
C ASP A 228 -4.53 -16.97 -9.97
N LEU A 229 -4.30 -17.65 -8.85
CA LEU A 229 -3.78 -19.02 -8.80
C LEU A 229 -4.90 -19.96 -8.34
N ASN A 230 -5.31 -20.85 -9.24
CA ASN A 230 -6.35 -21.85 -8.98
C ASN A 230 -5.72 -23.22 -8.75
N ILE A 231 -5.89 -23.76 -7.55
CA ILE A 231 -5.40 -25.06 -7.12
C ILE A 231 -6.63 -25.94 -6.84
N THR A 232 -6.87 -26.89 -7.73
CA THR A 232 -7.99 -27.84 -7.66
C THR A 232 -7.48 -29.27 -7.58
N LYS A 233 -8.39 -30.25 -7.49
CA LYS A 233 -8.03 -31.67 -7.58
C LYS A 233 -7.17 -31.95 -8.82
N GLY A 234 -6.06 -32.67 -8.64
CA GLY A 234 -5.10 -33.00 -9.70
C GLY A 234 -4.12 -31.88 -10.07
N PHE A 235 -4.09 -30.75 -9.34
CA PHE A 235 -3.14 -29.67 -9.60
C PHE A 235 -1.69 -30.14 -9.40
N ASP A 236 -0.83 -29.86 -10.39
CA ASP A 236 0.59 -30.17 -10.34
C ASP A 236 1.35 -29.18 -9.44
N VAL A 237 1.63 -29.61 -8.21
CA VAL A 237 2.27 -28.80 -7.18
C VAL A 237 3.67 -28.31 -7.55
N ARG A 238 4.38 -28.98 -8.46
CA ARG A 238 5.73 -28.57 -8.91
C ARG A 238 5.75 -27.15 -9.51
N LYS A 239 4.63 -26.75 -10.11
CA LYS A 239 4.43 -25.41 -10.69
C LYS A 239 4.44 -24.28 -9.66
N VAL A 240 4.32 -24.58 -8.37
CA VAL A 240 4.25 -23.58 -7.30
C VAL A 240 5.31 -23.75 -6.22
N GLU A 241 6.17 -24.76 -6.31
CA GLU A 241 7.24 -25.00 -5.33
C GLU A 241 8.20 -23.82 -5.19
N SER A 242 8.52 -23.15 -6.30
CA SER A 242 9.39 -21.96 -6.33
C SER A 242 8.65 -20.65 -6.03
N LEU A 243 7.33 -20.67 -5.93
CA LEU A 243 6.50 -19.47 -5.84
C LEU A 243 6.75 -18.73 -4.52
N LYS A 244 7.24 -17.49 -4.61
CA LYS A 244 7.53 -16.64 -3.44
C LYS A 244 6.47 -15.57 -3.23
N ARG A 245 5.88 -15.05 -4.32
CA ARG A 245 4.88 -13.98 -4.27
C ARG A 245 3.77 -14.23 -5.27
N LEU A 246 2.54 -14.12 -4.79
CA LEU A 246 1.35 -14.10 -5.63
C LEU A 246 0.78 -12.69 -5.68
N TYR A 247 0.52 -12.20 -6.87
CA TYR A 247 -0.14 -10.94 -7.13
C TYR A 247 -1.52 -11.20 -7.74
N GLY A 248 -2.44 -11.68 -6.90
CA GLY A 248 -3.76 -12.16 -7.28
C GLY A 248 -4.43 -12.89 -6.12
N THR A 249 -5.50 -13.61 -6.44
CA THR A 249 -6.27 -14.46 -5.54
C THR A 249 -5.64 -15.85 -5.50
N LEU A 250 -5.41 -16.40 -4.32
CA LEU A 250 -5.08 -17.82 -4.14
C LEU A 250 -6.38 -18.60 -3.89
N ASN A 251 -6.82 -19.39 -4.86
CA ASN A 251 -7.97 -20.27 -4.74
C ASN A 251 -7.48 -21.71 -4.54
N ILE A 252 -7.83 -22.33 -3.41
CA ILE A 252 -7.57 -23.75 -3.13
C ILE A 252 -8.93 -24.41 -2.90
N THR A 253 -9.45 -25.08 -3.93
CA THR A 253 -10.84 -25.54 -3.95
C THR A 253 -10.95 -27.02 -4.28
N ASN A 254 -11.78 -27.74 -3.52
CA ASN A 254 -12.10 -29.15 -3.76
C ASN A 254 -10.86 -30.04 -3.99
N THR A 255 -9.81 -29.84 -3.19
CA THR A 255 -8.57 -30.63 -3.28
C THR A 255 -8.59 -31.81 -2.31
N ASP A 256 -7.73 -32.79 -2.59
CA ASP A 256 -7.47 -33.94 -1.71
C ASP A 256 -6.27 -33.68 -0.77
N PHE A 257 -5.77 -32.43 -0.69
CA PHE A 257 -4.63 -32.09 0.15
C PHE A 257 -4.99 -32.03 1.63
N THR A 258 -4.09 -32.52 2.48
CA THR A 258 -4.23 -32.47 3.94
C THR A 258 -3.57 -31.24 4.56
N ASP A 259 -2.69 -30.57 3.83
CA ASP A 259 -1.96 -29.37 4.25
C ASP A 259 -1.45 -28.54 3.04
N PHE A 260 -0.86 -27.37 3.32
CA PHE A 260 -0.33 -26.44 2.30
C PHE A 260 1.20 -26.41 2.20
N ARG A 261 1.91 -27.48 2.61
CA ARG A 261 3.39 -27.50 2.58
C ARG A 261 3.98 -27.34 1.18
N PHE A 262 3.23 -27.71 0.14
CA PHE A 262 3.63 -27.50 -1.26
C PHE A 262 3.77 -26.01 -1.64
N LEU A 263 3.15 -25.09 -0.89
CA LEU A 263 3.37 -23.63 -1.00
C LEU A 263 4.47 -23.15 -0.03
N GLY A 264 5.44 -24.02 0.29
CA GLY A 264 6.44 -23.79 1.33
C GLY A 264 7.36 -22.59 1.11
N ASN A 265 7.43 -22.03 -0.10
CA ASN A 265 8.17 -20.80 -0.40
C ASN A 265 7.31 -19.55 -0.50
N LEU A 266 5.98 -19.67 -0.45
CA LEU A 266 5.07 -18.54 -0.58
C LEU A 266 5.22 -17.63 0.65
N THR A 267 5.77 -16.44 0.43
CA THR A 267 6.00 -15.46 1.49
C THR A 267 4.96 -14.36 1.55
N ARG A 268 4.28 -14.12 0.42
CA ARG A 268 3.42 -12.96 0.24
C ARG A 268 2.30 -13.19 -0.76
N ILE A 269 1.10 -12.75 -0.41
CA ILE A 269 -0.04 -12.61 -1.32
C ILE A 269 -0.40 -11.12 -1.38
N VAL A 270 -0.60 -10.58 -2.58
CA VAL A 270 -1.05 -9.20 -2.80
C VAL A 270 -2.26 -9.20 -3.70
N ARG A 271 -3.40 -8.73 -3.20
CA ARG A 271 -4.66 -8.62 -3.95
C ARG A 271 -5.09 -7.17 -4.02
N LEU A 272 -5.25 -6.67 -5.25
CA LEU A 272 -5.74 -5.32 -5.51
C LEU A 272 -7.27 -5.29 -5.65
N GLY A 273 -7.88 -4.15 -5.32
CA GLY A 273 -9.32 -3.94 -5.44
C GLY A 273 -10.17 -4.73 -4.44
N TYR A 274 -11.49 -4.68 -4.64
CA TYR A 274 -12.47 -5.27 -3.74
C TYR A 274 -12.70 -6.77 -3.99
N LYS A 275 -11.65 -7.60 -3.98
CA LYS A 275 -11.78 -9.07 -4.04
C LYS A 275 -11.01 -9.75 -2.93
N THR A 276 -11.39 -11.00 -2.65
CA THR A 276 -10.75 -11.82 -1.64
C THR A 276 -9.34 -12.22 -2.04
N ALA A 277 -8.36 -12.21 -1.12
CA ALA A 277 -6.98 -12.59 -1.45
C ALA A 277 -6.72 -14.10 -1.32
N LEU A 278 -7.33 -14.75 -0.33
CA LEU A 278 -7.19 -16.18 -0.08
C LEU A 278 -8.57 -16.84 -0.01
N VAL A 279 -8.82 -17.85 -0.83
CA VAL A 279 -10.08 -18.59 -0.89
C VAL A 279 -9.77 -20.07 -0.71
N VAL A 280 -10.28 -20.68 0.36
CA VAL A 280 -10.08 -22.11 0.67
C VAL A 280 -11.43 -22.74 0.91
N VAL A 281 -11.93 -23.49 -0.07
CA VAL A 281 -13.32 -23.98 -0.05
C VAL A 281 -13.44 -25.45 -0.45
N GLY A 282 -14.25 -26.22 0.27
CA GLY A 282 -14.61 -27.60 -0.13
C GLY A 282 -13.49 -28.64 0.04
N ASN A 283 -12.42 -28.33 0.77
CA ASN A 283 -11.29 -29.25 0.97
C ASN A 283 -11.58 -30.18 2.15
N LYS A 284 -12.22 -31.33 1.87
CA LYS A 284 -12.73 -32.26 2.89
C LYS A 284 -11.65 -33.03 3.64
N LEU A 285 -10.44 -33.14 3.08
CA LEU A 285 -9.30 -33.84 3.70
C LEU A 285 -8.32 -32.87 4.39
N LEU A 286 -8.51 -31.56 4.25
CA LEU A 286 -7.61 -30.54 4.79
C LEU A 286 -7.61 -30.59 6.33
N ARG A 287 -6.45 -30.71 6.96
CA ARG A 287 -6.32 -30.76 8.41
C ARG A 287 -5.51 -29.58 8.97
N ASN A 288 -4.45 -29.20 8.26
CA ASN A 288 -3.55 -28.13 8.68
C ASN A 288 -3.57 -27.00 7.65
N MET A 289 -3.92 -25.78 8.09
CA MET A 289 -3.99 -24.61 7.21
C MET A 289 -2.73 -23.72 7.25
N GLU A 290 -1.66 -24.20 7.87
CA GLU A 290 -0.43 -23.46 8.02
C GLU A 290 0.28 -23.29 6.68
N PHE A 291 0.64 -22.04 6.38
CA PHE A 291 1.57 -21.71 5.31
C PHE A 291 2.97 -21.52 5.91
N PRO A 292 3.95 -22.38 5.59
CA PRO A 292 5.23 -22.42 6.30
C PRO A 292 6.01 -21.09 6.33
N LYS A 293 5.95 -20.30 5.26
CA LYS A 293 6.70 -19.04 5.12
C LYS A 293 5.83 -17.81 4.85
N LEU A 294 4.50 -17.95 4.85
CA LEU A 294 3.61 -16.82 4.54
C LEU A 294 3.69 -15.80 5.68
N ARG A 295 4.22 -14.62 5.35
CA ARG A 295 4.43 -13.54 6.32
C ARG A 295 3.47 -12.39 6.10
N ARG A 296 2.85 -12.32 4.92
CA ARG A 296 2.09 -11.15 4.52
C ARG A 296 0.97 -11.44 3.54
N ILE A 297 -0.20 -10.91 3.83
CA ILE A 297 -1.33 -10.78 2.89
C ILE A 297 -1.65 -9.28 2.83
N ASP A 298 -1.43 -8.66 1.67
CA ASP A 298 -1.81 -7.28 1.42
C ASP A 298 -3.06 -7.26 0.55
N SER A 299 -4.17 -6.85 1.12
CA SER A 299 -5.48 -6.75 0.46
C SER A 299 -6.27 -5.59 1.05
N GLU A 300 -7.49 -5.37 0.56
CA GLU A 300 -8.48 -4.66 1.35
C GLU A 300 -8.70 -5.41 2.67
N ILE A 301 -8.76 -4.66 3.78
CA ILE A 301 -8.66 -5.19 5.13
C ILE A 301 -9.80 -6.17 5.47
N ARG A 302 -11.00 -5.98 4.94
CA ARG A 302 -12.17 -6.83 5.25
C ARG A 302 -12.25 -8.09 4.37
N ARG A 303 -11.43 -8.19 3.32
CA ARG A 303 -11.50 -9.27 2.32
C ARG A 303 -10.18 -10.04 2.20
N PHE A 304 -9.42 -10.19 3.26
CA PHE A 304 -8.13 -10.90 3.15
C PHE A 304 -8.31 -12.42 2.93
N ALA A 305 -9.37 -13.05 3.47
CA ALA A 305 -9.63 -14.47 3.23
C ALA A 305 -11.11 -14.88 3.31
N HIS A 306 -11.44 -15.97 2.63
CA HIS A 306 -12.73 -16.68 2.64
C HIS A 306 -12.46 -18.17 2.83
N PHE A 307 -13.05 -18.76 3.87
CA PHE A 307 -13.04 -20.19 4.12
C PHE A 307 -14.48 -20.69 4.13
N ALA A 308 -14.74 -21.88 3.61
CA ALA A 308 -16.06 -22.49 3.67
C ALA A 308 -15.98 -23.99 3.36
N ASP A 309 -16.88 -24.78 3.93
CA ASP A 309 -17.11 -26.17 3.52
C ASP A 309 -15.85 -27.08 3.56
N ASN A 310 -14.85 -26.73 4.38
CA ASN A 310 -13.66 -27.56 4.61
C ASN A 310 -13.91 -28.58 5.73
N SER A 311 -12.92 -29.42 6.04
CA SER A 311 -13.04 -30.41 7.11
C SER A 311 -13.21 -29.77 8.49
N GLU A 312 -13.85 -30.49 9.41
CA GLU A 312 -13.97 -30.10 10.83
C GLU A 312 -12.59 -29.87 11.48
N ALA A 313 -11.60 -30.71 11.16
CA ALA A 313 -10.24 -30.57 11.68
C ALA A 313 -9.61 -29.24 11.27
N SER A 314 -9.83 -28.79 10.03
CA SER A 314 -9.34 -27.48 9.58
C SER A 314 -10.06 -26.33 10.30
N HIS A 315 -11.38 -26.44 10.52
CA HIS A 315 -12.13 -25.42 11.27
C HIS A 315 -11.75 -25.34 12.76
N ALA A 316 -11.10 -26.38 13.30
CA ALA A 316 -10.55 -26.41 14.65
C ALA A 316 -9.09 -25.90 14.76
N ASP A 317 -8.42 -25.56 13.66
CA ASP A 317 -7.01 -25.15 13.64
C ASP A 317 -6.82 -23.67 14.03
N PHE A 318 -6.92 -23.39 15.33
CA PHE A 318 -6.73 -22.05 15.88
C PHE A 318 -5.31 -21.51 15.65
N LYS A 319 -4.27 -22.35 15.60
CA LYS A 319 -2.88 -21.92 15.38
C LYS A 319 -2.73 -21.29 13.99
N SER A 320 -3.24 -21.96 12.97
CA SER A 320 -3.26 -21.42 11.60
C SER A 320 -4.14 -20.16 11.50
N CYS A 321 -5.25 -20.09 12.26
CA CYS A 321 -6.06 -18.87 12.37
C CYS A 321 -5.21 -17.67 12.81
N TYR A 322 -4.47 -17.80 13.92
CA TYR A 322 -3.61 -16.74 14.42
C TYR A 322 -2.49 -16.38 13.43
N ALA A 323 -1.90 -17.38 12.77
CA ALA A 323 -0.85 -17.17 11.76
C ALA A 323 -1.37 -16.35 10.57
N LEU A 324 -2.52 -16.73 10.00
CA LEU A 324 -3.16 -16.01 8.89
C LEU A 324 -3.57 -14.59 9.30
N ARG A 325 -4.14 -14.43 10.51
CA ARG A 325 -4.55 -13.12 11.06
C ARG A 325 -3.37 -12.17 11.16
N LYS A 326 -2.24 -12.70 11.64
CA LYS A 326 -0.97 -11.97 11.74
C LYS A 326 -0.43 -11.62 10.35
N ALA A 327 -0.47 -12.55 9.39
CA ALA A 327 -0.03 -12.29 8.02
C ALA A 327 -0.88 -11.19 7.34
N ALA A 328 -2.19 -11.13 7.60
CA ALA A 328 -3.08 -10.09 7.09
C ALA A 328 -3.06 -8.77 7.90
N LEU A 329 -2.24 -8.67 8.95
CA LEU A 329 -2.22 -7.55 9.90
C LEU A 329 -3.58 -7.18 10.53
N GLN A 330 -4.48 -8.14 10.65
CA GLN A 330 -5.79 -7.92 11.25
C GLN A 330 -5.70 -7.84 12.77
N LYS A 331 -6.57 -7.04 13.38
CA LYS A 331 -6.72 -6.96 14.83
C LYS A 331 -8.09 -7.50 15.25
N GLY A 332 -8.11 -8.71 15.82
CA GLY A 332 -9.30 -9.31 16.46
C GLY A 332 -10.54 -9.42 15.56
N GLY A 333 -11.67 -9.75 16.19
CA GLY A 333 -13.00 -9.81 15.55
C GLY A 333 -13.45 -11.22 15.14
N LEU A 334 -14.76 -11.36 14.92
CA LEU A 334 -15.37 -12.57 14.37
C LEU A 334 -14.97 -12.73 12.92
N TRP A 335 -14.45 -13.90 12.55
CA TRP A 335 -14.20 -14.27 11.18
C TRP A 335 -15.34 -15.16 10.73
N GLN A 336 -16.43 -14.54 10.26
CA GLN A 336 -17.67 -15.26 9.96
C GLN A 336 -17.49 -16.49 9.07
N GLN A 337 -16.47 -16.47 8.23
CA GLN A 337 -16.16 -17.52 7.26
C GLN A 337 -15.04 -18.47 7.72
N PHE A 338 -14.31 -18.16 8.77
CA PHE A 338 -13.28 -19.05 9.30
C PHE A 338 -13.81 -19.76 10.56
N GLY A 339 -13.85 -21.08 10.55
CA GLY A 339 -14.28 -21.86 11.72
C GLY A 339 -15.76 -21.69 12.06
N ASP A 340 -16.63 -21.66 11.06
CA ASP A 340 -18.10 -21.61 11.22
C ASP A 340 -18.60 -20.42 12.05
N GLY A 341 -18.07 -19.23 11.79
CA GLY A 341 -18.50 -18.02 12.47
C GLY A 341 -17.69 -17.64 13.71
N ARG A 342 -16.68 -18.43 14.08
CA ARG A 342 -15.89 -18.24 15.30
C ARG A 342 -14.64 -17.39 15.09
N SER A 343 -14.25 -16.61 16.09
CA SER A 343 -12.92 -15.99 16.13
C SER A 343 -11.84 -17.03 16.44
N CYS A 344 -10.56 -16.71 16.18
CA CYS A 344 -9.44 -17.59 16.57
C CYS A 344 -9.49 -17.97 18.06
N GLU A 345 -9.84 -16.99 18.91
CA GLU A 345 -10.00 -17.18 20.36
C GLU A 345 -11.15 -18.14 20.71
N GLN A 346 -12.28 -18.07 20.01
CA GLN A 346 -13.43 -18.97 20.23
C GLN A 346 -13.17 -20.40 19.74
N ILE A 347 -12.21 -20.57 18.81
CA ILE A 347 -11.76 -21.90 18.37
C ILE A 347 -10.78 -22.48 19.40
N GLU A 348 -9.85 -21.66 19.93
CA GLU A 348 -8.90 -22.08 20.96
C GLU A 348 -9.58 -22.37 22.31
N PHE A 349 -10.52 -21.52 22.71
CA PHE A 349 -11.26 -21.60 23.96
C PHE A 349 -12.77 -21.64 23.68
N PRO A 350 -13.31 -22.79 23.25
CA PRO A 350 -14.75 -22.92 23.01
C PRO A 350 -15.53 -22.70 24.32
N PRO A 351 -16.66 -21.97 24.29
CA PRO A 351 -17.48 -21.77 25.48
C PRO A 351 -17.94 -23.13 26.01
N THR A 352 -17.76 -23.34 27.32
CA THR A 352 -18.35 -24.48 28.04
C THR A 352 -19.87 -24.37 27.95
N ARG A 353 -20.52 -25.41 27.43
CA ARG A 353 -21.98 -25.50 27.36
C ARG A 353 -22.59 -25.68 28.74
#